data_AF-A0A4Q3YG52-F1
#
_entry.id   AF-A0A4Q3YG52-F1
#
_cell.length_a   1.000
_cell.length_b   1.000
_cell.length_c   1.000
_cell.angle_alpha   90.00
_cell.angle_beta   90.00
_cell.angle_gamma   90.00
#
_symmetry.space_group_name_H-M   'P 1'
#
loop_
_entity.id
_entity.type
_entity.pdbx_description
1 polymer ?
#
loop_
_entity_poly.entity_id
_entity_poly.type
_entity_poly.pdbx_seq_one_letter_code
_entity_poly.pdbx_strand_id
1 'polypeptide(L)'
;MGLLIADDIHQRKLATYIPKDSKCFSACSFVFLAGDERKVDGALGVHQISSDSPDLVGAQLAISDIIEVLNRFGTPMDVMQVMFKTPPNDMHVFSQDEVERYKLNRAGGEQSSSPTVVDVPVPVSGADTKPTAQAAPVGSEVASATPQAKLSPLQEFTRRPNRIAIYTGLDLFGDDISSIRVEEASECAKSCLAMNGQCRAFTFNSNPKIKRGPNCFLKSSAGRADGNSVAFSGRFLSGAEGDPSELTLGTIDPQTALHDDIDLRGGDLSRRPERSAKTPLDCRLACIDEKQCMAFTYIKPKKEC
;
A
#
# COMPACT_ATOMS: atom_id res chain seq x y z
N MET A 1 -19.04 -22.97 9.33
CA MET A 1 -19.42 -21.65 8.78
C MET A 1 -18.34 -21.04 7.89
N GLY A 2 -17.06 -20.93 8.31
CA GLY A 2 -16.00 -20.31 7.48
C GLY A 2 -15.75 -20.97 6.12
N LEU A 3 -15.78 -22.30 6.03
CA LEU A 3 -15.54 -23.04 4.78
C LEU A 3 -16.61 -22.81 3.69
N LEU A 4 -17.87 -22.56 4.07
CA LEU A 4 -18.95 -22.27 3.10
C LEU A 4 -18.74 -20.90 2.43
N ILE A 5 -18.29 -19.91 3.20
CA ILE A 5 -17.95 -18.59 2.67
C ILE A 5 -16.73 -18.69 1.77
N ALA A 6 -15.71 -19.45 2.19
CA ALA A 6 -14.51 -19.70 1.39
C ALA A 6 -14.86 -20.37 0.05
N ASP A 7 -15.78 -21.34 0.05
CA ASP A 7 -16.24 -21.99 -1.18
C ASP A 7 -16.91 -21.00 -2.15
N ASP A 8 -17.82 -20.15 -1.66
CA ASP A 8 -18.48 -19.13 -2.50
C ASP A 8 -17.47 -18.11 -3.08
N ILE A 9 -16.49 -17.67 -2.28
CA ILE A 9 -15.38 -16.81 -2.73
C ILE A 9 -14.62 -17.45 -3.89
N HIS A 10 -14.27 -18.74 -3.74
CA HIS A 10 -13.53 -19.47 -4.75
C HIS A 10 -14.34 -19.67 -6.03
N GLN A 11 -15.61 -20.07 -5.91
CA GLN A 11 -16.51 -20.30 -7.04
C GLN A 11 -16.76 -19.02 -7.84
N ARG A 12 -16.90 -17.89 -7.15
CA ARG A 12 -17.12 -16.56 -7.77
C ARG A 12 -15.84 -15.87 -8.22
N LYS A 13 -14.67 -16.49 -8.04
CA LYS A 13 -13.37 -15.93 -8.44
C LYS A 13 -13.10 -14.56 -7.81
N LEU A 14 -13.48 -14.42 -6.54
CA LEU A 14 -13.27 -13.17 -5.81
C LEU A 14 -11.81 -13.04 -5.35
N ALA A 15 -11.35 -11.79 -5.26
CA ALA A 15 -10.06 -11.46 -4.68
C ALA A 15 -10.18 -11.35 -3.14
N THR A 16 -9.13 -11.75 -2.43
CA THR A 16 -9.04 -11.64 -0.97
C THR A 16 -7.86 -10.76 -0.57
N TYR A 17 -8.05 -9.96 0.48
CA TYR A 17 -7.05 -8.99 0.89
C TYR A 17 -7.03 -8.81 2.40
N ILE A 18 -5.83 -8.79 2.98
CA ILE A 18 -5.62 -8.50 4.40
C ILE A 18 -4.84 -7.17 4.49
N PRO A 19 -5.50 -6.04 4.83
CA PRO A 19 -4.86 -4.75 5.05
C PRO A 19 -3.81 -4.79 6.16
N LYS A 20 -2.85 -3.85 6.13
CA LYS A 20 -1.68 -3.81 7.03
C LYS A 20 -2.01 -3.91 8.53
N ASP A 21 -3.09 -3.26 8.95
CA ASP A 21 -3.51 -3.20 10.36
C ASP A 21 -4.59 -4.23 10.73
N SER A 22 -4.90 -5.14 9.80
CA SER A 22 -5.92 -6.17 9.95
C SER A 22 -5.32 -7.55 10.22
N LYS A 23 -6.10 -8.41 10.88
CA LYS A 23 -5.72 -9.78 11.24
C LYS A 23 -6.75 -10.77 10.68
N CYS A 24 -6.27 -11.83 10.04
CA CYS A 24 -7.09 -12.90 9.51
C CYS A 24 -6.59 -14.24 10.04
N PHE A 25 -7.19 -14.70 11.13
CA PHE A 25 -6.75 -15.87 11.89
C PHE A 25 -7.79 -16.98 11.89
N SER A 26 -7.35 -18.22 12.12
CA SER A 26 -8.21 -19.38 12.29
C SER A 26 -9.17 -19.53 11.10
N ALA A 27 -10.49 -19.57 11.30
CA ALA A 27 -11.48 -19.72 10.23
C ALA A 27 -11.35 -18.68 9.10
N CYS A 28 -10.83 -17.48 9.37
CA CYS A 28 -10.60 -16.46 8.35
C CYS A 28 -9.53 -16.87 7.34
N SER A 29 -8.51 -17.65 7.74
CA SER A 29 -7.43 -18.03 6.82
C SER A 29 -7.96 -18.84 5.64
N PHE A 30 -8.98 -19.68 5.84
CA PHE A 30 -9.64 -20.41 4.75
C PHE A 30 -10.33 -19.47 3.75
N VAL A 31 -10.99 -18.44 4.26
CA VAL A 31 -11.65 -17.40 3.46
C VAL A 31 -10.60 -16.66 2.62
N PHE A 32 -9.47 -16.29 3.22
CA PHE A 32 -8.36 -15.66 2.50
C PHE A 32 -7.78 -16.59 1.41
N LEU A 33 -7.47 -17.85 1.76
CA LEU A 33 -6.81 -18.79 0.87
C LEU A 33 -7.67 -19.15 -0.35
N ALA A 34 -8.99 -19.06 -0.23
CA ALA A 34 -9.95 -19.29 -1.31
C ALA A 34 -9.89 -18.27 -2.46
N GLY A 35 -9.32 -17.09 -2.21
CA GLY A 35 -9.24 -16.01 -3.20
C GLY A 35 -8.47 -16.43 -4.45
N ASP A 36 -9.03 -16.10 -5.61
CA ASP A 36 -8.37 -16.36 -6.90
C ASP A 36 -7.16 -15.43 -7.08
N GLU A 37 -7.32 -14.17 -6.67
CA GLU A 37 -6.24 -13.23 -6.39
C GLU A 37 -6.17 -13.01 -4.89
N ARG A 38 -4.96 -12.94 -4.34
CA ARG A 38 -4.83 -12.75 -2.89
C ARG A 38 -3.60 -11.94 -2.52
N LYS A 39 -3.75 -11.06 -1.53
CA LYS A 39 -2.66 -10.23 -1.02
C LYS A 39 -2.71 -10.10 0.51
N VAL A 40 -1.57 -10.30 1.16
CA VAL A 40 -1.36 -10.13 2.60
C VAL A 40 -0.44 -8.95 2.83
N ASP A 41 -0.98 -7.84 3.35
CA ASP A 41 -0.17 -6.74 3.92
C ASP A 41 -0.19 -6.77 5.46
N GLY A 42 -1.26 -7.30 6.07
CA GLY A 42 -1.39 -7.48 7.52
C GLY A 42 -0.97 -8.85 8.02
N ALA A 43 -1.71 -9.40 8.99
CA ALA A 43 -1.37 -10.68 9.62
C ALA A 43 -2.30 -11.82 9.17
N LEU A 44 -1.73 -12.84 8.54
CA LEU A 44 -2.39 -14.11 8.23
C LEU A 44 -1.91 -15.17 9.24
N GLY A 45 -2.86 -15.85 9.89
CA GLY A 45 -2.54 -16.82 10.93
C GLY A 45 -3.31 -18.13 10.77
N VAL A 46 -2.61 -19.24 10.97
CA VAL A 46 -3.15 -20.60 10.85
C VAL A 46 -2.83 -21.43 12.08
N HIS A 47 -3.71 -22.39 12.37
CA HIS A 47 -3.50 -23.42 13.39
C HIS A 47 -4.32 -24.66 13.04
N GLN A 48 -4.06 -25.79 13.71
CA GLN A 48 -4.76 -27.04 13.44
C GLN A 48 -6.20 -27.00 13.98
N ILE A 49 -7.06 -27.88 13.46
CA ILE A 49 -8.41 -28.00 13.99
C ILE A 49 -8.43 -28.62 15.39
N SER A 50 -9.30 -28.14 16.27
CA SER A 50 -9.61 -28.75 17.57
C SER A 50 -10.98 -29.40 17.57
N SER A 51 -11.13 -30.43 18.40
CA SER A 51 -12.43 -31.02 18.76
C SER A 51 -12.52 -31.13 20.27
N ASP A 52 -13.70 -30.86 20.83
CA ASP A 52 -13.99 -30.99 22.26
C ASP A 52 -14.23 -32.45 22.67
N SER A 53 -14.46 -33.35 21.70
CA SER A 53 -14.61 -34.79 21.91
C SER A 53 -13.42 -35.56 21.32
N PRO A 54 -12.92 -36.60 22.02
CA PRO A 54 -11.87 -37.48 21.50
C PRO A 54 -12.45 -38.45 20.47
N ASP A 55 -12.82 -37.94 19.30
CA ASP A 55 -13.24 -38.72 18.14
C ASP A 55 -12.15 -38.68 17.05
N LEU A 56 -11.30 -39.71 17.06
CA LEU A 56 -10.20 -39.82 16.11
C LEU A 56 -10.70 -40.04 14.67
N VAL A 57 -11.81 -40.75 14.49
CA VAL A 57 -12.35 -41.03 13.15
C VAL A 57 -12.98 -39.76 12.58
N GLY A 58 -13.78 -39.05 13.37
CA GLY A 58 -14.33 -37.76 13.00
C GLY A 58 -13.25 -36.72 12.68
N ALA A 59 -12.17 -36.68 13.48
CA ALA A 59 -11.04 -35.80 13.22
C ALA A 59 -10.33 -36.12 11.90
N GLN A 60 -10.14 -37.41 11.57
CA GLN A 60 -9.53 -37.84 10.31
C GLN A 60 -10.39 -37.44 9.10
N LEU A 61 -11.71 -37.62 9.19
CA LEU A 61 -12.63 -37.20 8.12
C LEU A 61 -12.59 -35.68 7.92
N ALA A 62 -12.64 -34.90 9.01
CA ALA A 62 -12.57 -33.45 8.94
C ALA A 62 -11.24 -32.94 8.34
N ILE A 63 -10.10 -33.57 8.68
CA ILE A 63 -8.80 -33.23 8.09
C ILE A 63 -8.79 -33.55 6.59
N SER A 64 -9.34 -34.70 6.18
CA SER A 64 -9.45 -35.08 4.76
C SER A 64 -10.22 -34.03 3.97
N ASP A 65 -11.40 -33.61 4.46
CA ASP A 65 -12.24 -32.61 3.80
C ASP A 65 -11.51 -31.25 3.69
N ILE A 66 -10.79 -30.85 4.73
CA ILE A 66 -10.02 -29.60 4.71
C ILE A 66 -8.88 -29.66 3.69
N ILE A 67 -8.15 -30.78 3.62
CA ILE A 67 -7.07 -30.95 2.64
C ILE A 67 -7.62 -30.88 1.23
N GLU A 68 -8.76 -31.52 0.95
CA GLU A 68 -9.42 -31.45 -0.35
C GLU A 68 -9.76 -29.99 -0.73
N VAL A 69 -10.38 -29.26 0.19
CA VAL A 69 -10.75 -27.86 -0.03
C VAL A 69 -9.53 -26.96 -0.22
N LEU A 70 -8.49 -27.11 0.61
CA LEU A 70 -7.27 -26.32 0.53
C LEU A 70 -6.49 -26.61 -0.77
N ASN A 71 -6.47 -27.86 -1.22
CA ASN A 71 -5.91 -28.24 -2.52
C ASN A 71 -6.67 -27.57 -3.67
N ARG A 72 -8.01 -27.57 -3.62
CA ARG A 72 -8.84 -26.89 -4.62
C ARG A 72 -8.59 -25.38 -4.68
N PHE A 73 -8.30 -24.75 -3.54
CA PHE A 73 -7.87 -23.34 -3.49
C PHE A 73 -6.43 -23.11 -4.00
N GLY A 74 -5.70 -24.19 -4.31
CA GLY A 74 -4.28 -24.13 -4.67
C GLY A 74 -3.43 -23.65 -3.50
N THR A 75 -3.75 -24.07 -2.28
CA THR A 75 -2.94 -23.77 -1.10
C THR A 75 -1.64 -24.59 -1.17
N PRO A 76 -0.47 -23.97 -0.98
CA PRO A 76 0.80 -24.72 -0.97
C PRO A 76 0.84 -25.77 0.14
N MET A 77 1.46 -26.92 -0.13
CA MET A 77 1.66 -27.99 0.85
C MET A 77 2.39 -27.52 2.10
N ASP A 78 3.36 -26.62 1.96
CA ASP A 78 4.10 -26.06 3.09
C ASP A 78 3.19 -25.28 4.05
N VAL A 79 2.21 -24.54 3.51
CA VAL A 79 1.22 -23.79 4.31
C VAL A 79 0.30 -24.76 5.06
N MET A 80 -0.17 -25.82 4.39
CA MET A 80 -0.96 -26.88 5.04
C MET A 80 -0.16 -27.56 6.16
N GLN A 81 1.11 -27.88 5.92
CA GLN A 81 1.98 -28.48 6.92
C GLN A 81 2.12 -27.57 8.15
N VAL A 82 2.36 -26.28 7.95
CA VAL A 82 2.47 -25.30 9.04
C VAL A 82 1.16 -25.22 9.83
N MET A 83 0.03 -25.13 9.13
CA MET A 83 -1.30 -25.13 9.74
C MET A 83 -1.52 -26.36 10.63
N PHE A 84 -1.33 -27.58 10.11
CA PHE A 84 -1.60 -28.80 10.86
C PHE A 84 -0.57 -29.13 11.94
N LYS A 85 0.65 -28.58 11.88
CA LYS A 85 1.66 -28.72 12.95
C LYS A 85 1.47 -27.73 14.10
N THR A 86 0.76 -26.63 13.87
CA THR A 86 0.56 -25.59 14.89
C THR A 86 -0.52 -26.04 15.88
N PRO A 87 -0.23 -26.11 17.20
CA PRO A 87 -1.20 -26.49 18.24
C PRO A 87 -2.51 -25.68 18.20
N PRO A 88 -3.67 -26.24 18.59
CA PRO A 88 -4.93 -25.49 18.53
C PRO A 88 -5.00 -24.28 19.47
N ASN A 89 -4.16 -24.29 20.52
CA ASN A 89 -4.04 -23.21 21.49
C ASN A 89 -2.94 -22.19 21.10
N ASP A 90 -2.36 -22.33 19.91
CA ASP A 90 -1.31 -21.46 19.37
C ASP A 90 -1.74 -20.91 18.01
N MET A 91 -0.99 -19.94 17.48
CA MET A 91 -1.25 -19.34 16.17
C MET A 91 0.06 -19.08 15.46
N HIS A 92 0.29 -19.77 14.35
CA HIS A 92 1.40 -19.43 13.48
C HIS A 92 0.98 -18.27 12.59
N VAL A 93 1.53 -17.09 12.86
CA VAL A 93 1.37 -15.89 12.03
C VAL A 93 2.53 -15.83 11.05
N PHE A 94 2.22 -15.91 9.75
CA PHE A 94 3.25 -15.90 8.72
C PHE A 94 3.99 -14.56 8.68
N SER A 95 5.31 -14.63 8.68
CA SER A 95 6.18 -13.49 8.38
C SER A 95 6.08 -13.09 6.90
N GLN A 96 6.53 -11.88 6.56
CA GLN A 96 6.53 -11.43 5.16
C GLN A 96 7.44 -12.31 4.27
N ASP A 97 8.54 -12.81 4.83
CA ASP A 97 9.43 -13.76 4.15
C ASP A 97 8.72 -15.10 3.87
N GLU A 98 7.87 -15.57 4.79
CA GLU A 98 7.06 -16.77 4.58
C GLU A 98 5.93 -16.54 3.58
N VAL A 99 5.31 -15.36 3.60
CA VAL A 99 4.31 -14.94 2.61
C VAL A 99 4.88 -15.01 1.20
N GLU A 100 6.10 -14.53 1.00
CA GLU A 100 6.81 -14.60 -0.27
C GLU A 100 7.24 -16.03 -0.61
N ARG A 101 7.92 -16.72 0.32
CA ARG A 101 8.43 -18.09 0.14
C ARG A 101 7.32 -19.06 -0.24
N TYR A 102 6.19 -18.97 0.44
CA TYR A 102 5.04 -19.85 0.20
C TYR A 102 4.10 -19.33 -0.89
N LYS A 103 4.39 -18.18 -1.52
CA LYS A 103 3.51 -17.60 -2.55
C LYS A 103 2.06 -17.46 -2.05
N LEU A 104 1.94 -16.95 -0.82
CA LEU A 104 0.65 -16.63 -0.22
C LEU A 104 0.01 -15.43 -0.94
N ASN A 105 0.81 -14.56 -1.54
CA ASN A 105 0.32 -13.58 -2.51
C ASN A 105 0.20 -14.20 -3.90
N ARG A 106 -0.89 -13.95 -4.62
CA ARG A 106 -1.17 -14.46 -5.97
C ARG A 106 -1.83 -13.38 -6.82
N ALA A 107 -1.29 -13.16 -8.03
CA ALA A 107 -1.91 -12.31 -9.04
C ALA A 107 -2.84 -13.13 -9.96
N GLY A 108 -3.87 -12.49 -10.52
CA GLY A 108 -4.86 -13.17 -11.37
C GLY A 108 -4.23 -13.84 -12.58
N GLY A 109 -4.58 -15.11 -12.82
CA GLY A 109 -4.08 -15.91 -13.94
C GLY A 109 -2.89 -16.82 -13.63
N GLU A 110 -2.26 -16.70 -12.45
CA GLU A 110 -1.26 -17.66 -11.97
C GLU A 110 -1.94 -18.84 -11.25
N GLN A 111 -2.70 -19.66 -11.99
CA GLN A 111 -3.02 -20.98 -11.46
C GLN A 111 -1.75 -21.82 -11.47
N SER A 112 -1.33 -22.26 -10.28
CA SER A 112 -0.30 -23.29 -10.11
C SER A 112 -0.62 -24.45 -11.05
N SER A 113 0.30 -24.72 -11.97
CA SER A 113 0.34 -25.98 -12.69
C SER A 113 0.23 -27.10 -11.66
N SER A 114 -0.85 -27.88 -11.77
CA SER A 114 -1.02 -29.11 -11.01
C SER A 114 0.24 -29.98 -11.20
N PRO A 115 0.74 -30.68 -10.18
CA PRO A 115 1.92 -31.52 -10.34
C PRO A 115 1.61 -32.55 -11.42
N THR A 116 2.47 -32.59 -12.44
CA THR A 116 2.42 -33.57 -13.51
C THR A 116 2.51 -34.93 -12.86
N VAL A 117 1.43 -35.71 -12.95
CA VAL A 117 1.48 -37.14 -12.64
C VAL A 117 2.56 -37.72 -13.56
N VAL A 118 3.64 -38.23 -12.97
CA VAL A 118 4.71 -38.88 -13.71
C VAL A 118 4.14 -40.20 -14.22
N ASP A 119 3.58 -40.16 -15.43
CA ASP A 119 3.29 -41.37 -16.18
C ASP A 119 4.63 -42.00 -16.55
N VAL A 120 4.95 -43.14 -15.94
CA VAL A 120 6.11 -43.96 -16.29
C VAL A 120 5.74 -44.74 -17.56
N PRO A 121 6.36 -44.48 -18.73
CA PRO A 121 6.01 -45.21 -19.94
C PRO A 121 6.66 -46.60 -19.91
N VAL A 122 5.85 -47.64 -20.00
CA VAL A 122 6.27 -49.00 -20.32
C VAL A 122 6.72 -49.02 -21.79
N PRO A 123 7.91 -49.55 -22.15
CA PRO A 123 8.39 -49.51 -23.51
C PRO A 123 7.79 -50.67 -24.32
N VAL A 124 7.17 -50.34 -25.46
CA VAL A 124 6.92 -51.32 -26.52
C VAL A 124 7.49 -50.77 -27.82
N SER A 125 8.44 -51.51 -28.36
CA SER A 125 9.18 -51.22 -29.59
C SER A 125 8.28 -51.22 -30.83
N GLY A 126 8.64 -50.41 -31.83
CA GLY A 126 8.20 -50.66 -33.21
C GLY A 126 8.32 -49.49 -34.19
N ALA A 127 9.48 -49.42 -34.86
CA ALA A 127 9.67 -49.03 -36.26
C ALA A 127 9.42 -47.57 -36.76
N ASP A 128 10.56 -46.95 -37.11
CA ASP A 128 10.86 -46.27 -38.38
C ASP A 128 9.94 -45.19 -38.96
N THR A 129 10.39 -43.93 -38.92
CA THR A 129 10.81 -43.18 -40.13
C THR A 129 11.55 -41.87 -39.78
N LYS A 130 12.60 -41.54 -40.55
CA LYS A 130 13.35 -40.26 -40.55
C LYS A 130 13.18 -39.62 -41.95
N PRO A 131 13.66 -38.39 -42.21
CA PRO A 131 13.01 -37.09 -42.01
C PRO A 131 12.79 -36.34 -43.35
N THR A 132 11.90 -35.35 -43.37
CA THR A 132 11.90 -34.35 -44.45
C THR A 132 11.64 -32.95 -43.93
N ALA A 133 12.59 -32.06 -44.23
CA ALA A 133 12.57 -30.64 -43.93
C ALA A 133 11.85 -29.87 -45.03
N GLN A 134 11.11 -28.83 -44.64
CA GLN A 134 10.71 -27.61 -45.38
C GLN A 134 9.56 -26.98 -44.59
N ALA A 135 9.34 -25.67 -44.46
CA ALA A 135 10.09 -24.46 -44.78
C ALA A 135 9.39 -23.36 -43.95
N ALA A 136 10.14 -22.36 -43.49
CA ALA A 136 9.58 -21.21 -42.76
C ALA A 136 8.77 -20.29 -43.69
N PRO A 137 7.61 -19.76 -43.28
CA PRO A 137 7.08 -18.54 -43.85
C PRO A 137 7.52 -17.35 -42.98
N VAL A 138 8.18 -16.41 -43.63
CA VAL A 138 8.41 -15.04 -43.16
C VAL A 138 7.04 -14.37 -43.06
N GLY A 139 6.58 -14.11 -41.83
CA GLY A 139 5.35 -13.39 -41.52
C GLY A 139 5.69 -12.00 -41.03
N SER A 140 5.23 -11.00 -41.80
CA SER A 140 5.43 -9.57 -41.62
C SER A 140 5.18 -9.08 -40.19
N GLU A 141 6.14 -8.29 -39.70
CA GLU A 141 6.01 -7.48 -38.48
C GLU A 141 4.92 -6.42 -38.68
N VAL A 142 3.69 -6.76 -38.29
CA VAL A 142 2.69 -5.76 -37.94
C VAL A 142 2.92 -5.43 -36.48
N ALA A 143 3.46 -4.24 -36.23
CA ALA A 143 3.63 -3.64 -34.92
C ALA A 143 2.32 -3.73 -34.13
N SER A 144 2.24 -4.76 -33.29
CA SER A 144 1.13 -4.96 -32.37
C SER A 144 1.30 -3.92 -31.27
N ALA A 145 0.43 -2.92 -31.29
CA ALA A 145 0.20 -2.08 -30.14
C ALA A 145 -0.03 -3.00 -28.93
N THR A 146 0.90 -2.99 -27.98
CA THR A 146 0.77 -3.70 -26.70
C THR A 146 -0.58 -3.35 -26.10
N PRO A 147 -1.48 -4.34 -25.86
CA PRO A 147 -2.63 -4.10 -25.03
C PRO A 147 -2.10 -3.70 -23.65
N GLN A 148 -2.41 -2.48 -23.21
CA GLN A 148 -2.22 -2.10 -21.82
C GLN A 148 -2.89 -3.17 -20.97
N ALA A 149 -2.10 -3.95 -20.23
CA ALA A 149 -2.62 -4.97 -19.33
C ALA A 149 -3.57 -4.27 -18.36
N LYS A 150 -4.87 -4.56 -18.47
CA LYS A 150 -5.87 -4.06 -17.52
C LYS A 150 -5.43 -4.56 -16.14
N LEU A 151 -5.30 -3.64 -15.19
CA LEU A 151 -4.94 -3.97 -13.81
C LEU A 151 -5.92 -5.00 -13.26
N SER A 152 -5.40 -5.91 -12.42
CA SER A 152 -6.24 -6.90 -11.75
C SER A 152 -7.24 -6.21 -10.79
N PRO A 153 -8.41 -6.79 -10.49
CA PRO A 153 -9.36 -6.19 -9.56
C PRO A 153 -8.75 -5.85 -8.20
N LEU A 154 -7.85 -6.71 -7.70
CA LEU A 154 -7.14 -6.48 -6.45
C LEU A 154 -6.14 -5.33 -6.55
N GLN A 155 -5.42 -5.23 -7.67
CA GLN A 155 -4.52 -4.10 -7.93
C GLN A 155 -5.29 -2.78 -8.04
N GLU A 156 -6.45 -2.80 -8.69
CA GLU A 156 -7.29 -1.62 -8.80
C GLU A 156 -7.83 -1.18 -7.43
N PHE A 157 -8.32 -2.12 -6.63
CA PHE A 157 -8.80 -1.82 -5.28
C PHE A 157 -7.69 -1.27 -4.38
N THR A 158 -6.50 -1.89 -4.40
CA THR A 158 -5.38 -1.49 -3.53
C THR A 158 -4.69 -0.20 -3.98
N ARG A 159 -4.90 0.24 -5.24
CA ARG A 159 -4.33 1.50 -5.76
C ARG A 159 -5.32 2.66 -5.79
N ARG A 160 -6.63 2.40 -5.83
CA ARG A 160 -7.64 3.45 -5.88
C ARG A 160 -7.73 4.20 -4.55
N PRO A 161 -7.61 5.54 -4.55
CA PRO A 161 -7.89 6.33 -3.37
C PRO A 161 -9.41 6.34 -3.13
N ASN A 162 -9.86 5.61 -2.12
CA ASN A 162 -11.28 5.55 -1.73
C ASN A 162 -11.56 6.23 -0.38
N ARG A 163 -10.50 6.75 0.25
CA ARG A 163 -10.54 7.44 1.54
C ARG A 163 -9.71 8.72 1.46
N ILE A 164 -10.04 9.69 2.31
CA ILE A 164 -9.31 10.95 2.40
C ILE A 164 -9.15 11.36 3.86
N ALA A 165 -7.92 11.73 4.22
CA ALA A 165 -7.59 12.37 5.48
C ALA A 165 -7.53 13.88 5.24
N ILE A 166 -8.22 14.66 6.07
CA ILE A 166 -8.28 16.13 5.97
C ILE A 166 -7.56 16.75 7.16
N TYR A 167 -6.74 17.76 6.89
CA TYR A 167 -5.97 18.50 7.88
C TYR A 167 -6.20 19.99 7.71
N THR A 168 -6.73 20.65 8.75
CA THR A 168 -6.82 22.10 8.81
C THR A 168 -5.60 22.67 9.51
N GLY A 169 -5.04 23.75 8.99
CA GLY A 169 -3.84 24.36 9.57
C GLY A 169 -2.54 23.64 9.23
N LEU A 170 -2.57 22.68 8.28
CA LEU A 170 -1.41 21.90 7.87
C LEU A 170 -1.11 22.16 6.39
N ASP A 171 0.09 22.60 6.10
CA ASP A 171 0.68 22.68 4.78
C ASP A 171 1.49 21.41 4.51
N LEU A 172 1.18 20.74 3.41
CA LEU A 172 2.00 19.65 2.89
C LEU A 172 2.90 20.29 1.84
N PHE A 173 4.22 20.29 2.08
CA PHE A 173 5.19 21.00 1.28
C PHE A 173 5.99 20.06 0.36
N GLY A 174 6.25 20.50 -0.87
CA GLY A 174 7.01 19.76 -1.87
C GLY A 174 6.17 18.73 -2.64
N ASP A 175 6.82 18.03 -3.57
CA ASP A 175 6.21 17.00 -4.42
C ASP A 175 5.02 17.48 -5.28
N ASP A 176 4.94 18.80 -5.51
CA ASP A 176 3.93 19.44 -6.35
C ASP A 176 4.07 19.00 -7.81
N ILE A 177 3.01 18.40 -8.34
CA ILE A 177 2.93 17.98 -9.75
C ILE A 177 2.08 18.93 -10.59
N SER A 178 1.21 19.71 -9.96
CA SER A 178 0.40 20.73 -10.63
C SER A 178 -0.05 21.79 -9.63
N SER A 179 -0.23 23.01 -10.10
CA SER A 179 -0.74 24.13 -9.29
C SER A 179 -1.84 24.84 -10.07
N ILE A 180 -3.01 24.95 -9.47
CA ILE A 180 -4.20 25.55 -10.09
C ILE A 180 -4.83 26.58 -9.16
N ARG A 181 -5.74 27.37 -9.71
CA ARG A 181 -6.58 28.28 -8.94
C ARG A 181 -8.01 27.76 -8.93
N VAL A 182 -8.56 27.61 -7.74
CA VAL A 182 -9.92 27.12 -7.48
C VAL A 182 -10.59 27.98 -6.43
N GLU A 183 -11.92 27.93 -6.37
CA GLU A 183 -12.68 28.72 -5.40
C GLU A 183 -12.69 28.06 -4.01
N GLU A 184 -12.78 26.73 -3.99
CA GLU A 184 -12.92 25.94 -2.78
C GLU A 184 -11.91 24.79 -2.69
N ALA A 185 -11.61 24.37 -1.46
CA ALA A 185 -10.79 23.18 -1.20
C ALA A 185 -11.39 21.90 -1.79
N SER A 186 -12.72 21.82 -1.88
CA SER A 186 -13.44 20.67 -2.45
C SER A 186 -13.10 20.45 -3.94
N GLU A 187 -12.92 21.54 -4.68
CA GLU A 187 -12.52 21.51 -6.08
C GLU A 187 -11.06 21.08 -6.23
N CYS A 188 -10.18 21.54 -5.34
CA CYS A 188 -8.79 21.07 -5.27
C CYS A 188 -8.72 19.54 -5.08
N ALA A 189 -9.53 19.00 -4.17
CA ALA A 189 -9.63 17.55 -3.95
C ALA A 189 -10.14 16.81 -5.20
N LYS A 190 -11.16 17.33 -5.87
CA LYS A 190 -11.70 16.76 -7.13
C LYS A 190 -10.65 16.73 -8.23
N SER A 191 -9.89 17.81 -8.40
CA SER A 191 -8.80 17.87 -9.39
C SER A 191 -7.72 16.83 -9.11
N CYS A 192 -7.38 16.59 -7.83
CA CYS A 192 -6.44 15.52 -7.45
C CYS A 192 -7.00 14.13 -7.80
N LEU A 193 -8.26 13.84 -7.44
CA LEU A 193 -8.92 12.57 -7.74
C LEU A 193 -8.99 12.26 -9.24
N ALA A 194 -9.14 13.28 -10.09
CA ALA A 194 -9.18 13.13 -11.55
C ALA A 194 -7.84 12.64 -12.14
N MET A 195 -6.75 12.67 -11.38
CA MET A 195 -5.41 12.24 -11.84
C MET A 195 -5.15 10.74 -11.63
N ASN A 196 -6.19 9.91 -11.43
CA ASN A 196 -6.11 8.44 -11.39
C ASN A 196 -4.99 7.88 -10.48
N GLY A 197 -4.84 8.45 -9.27
CA GLY A 197 -3.85 8.01 -8.27
C GLY A 197 -2.43 8.56 -8.47
N GLN A 198 -2.18 9.36 -9.51
CA GLN A 198 -0.92 10.12 -9.64
C GLN A 198 -0.82 11.22 -8.58
N CYS A 199 -1.95 11.87 -8.28
CA CYS A 199 -2.06 12.83 -7.19
C CYS A 199 -2.49 12.08 -5.91
N ARG A 200 -1.68 12.19 -4.85
CA ARG A 200 -1.87 11.52 -3.55
C ARG A 200 -2.14 12.49 -2.42
N ALA A 201 -1.87 13.77 -2.60
CA ALA A 201 -2.20 14.79 -1.63
C ALA A 201 -2.46 16.13 -2.32
N PHE A 202 -3.06 17.06 -1.59
CA PHE A 202 -3.15 18.44 -2.00
C PHE A 202 -3.03 19.38 -0.81
N THR A 203 -2.66 20.62 -1.10
CA THR A 203 -2.79 21.74 -0.16
C THR A 203 -3.52 22.89 -0.83
N PHE A 204 -4.58 23.35 -0.19
CA PHE A 204 -5.35 24.53 -0.57
C PHE A 204 -5.03 25.69 0.39
N ASN A 205 -4.63 26.82 -0.16
CA ASN A 205 -4.42 28.05 0.57
C ASN A 205 -5.73 28.84 0.63
N SER A 206 -6.35 28.84 1.81
CA SER A 206 -7.64 29.49 2.09
C SER A 206 -7.54 30.98 2.42
N ASN A 207 -6.36 31.59 2.27
CA ASN A 207 -6.15 33.01 2.58
C ASN A 207 -6.96 33.92 1.63
N PRO A 208 -7.96 34.68 2.14
CA PRO A 208 -8.84 35.49 1.30
C PRO A 208 -8.11 36.66 0.61
N LYS A 209 -6.90 37.01 1.08
CA LYS A 209 -6.06 38.07 0.50
C LYS A 209 -5.43 37.64 -0.82
N ILE A 210 -5.33 36.34 -1.11
CA ILE A 210 -4.72 35.84 -2.35
C ILE A 210 -5.73 35.98 -3.49
N LYS A 211 -5.61 37.08 -4.24
CA LYS A 211 -6.47 37.38 -5.40
C LYS A 211 -5.91 36.90 -6.74
N ARG A 212 -4.62 36.54 -6.81
CA ARG A 212 -3.92 36.11 -8.03
C ARG A 212 -3.00 34.94 -7.72
N GLY A 213 -2.65 34.17 -8.75
CA GLY A 213 -1.81 32.98 -8.63
C GLY A 213 -2.58 31.72 -8.18
N PRO A 214 -1.89 30.57 -8.17
CA PRO A 214 -2.47 29.32 -7.70
C PRO A 214 -2.72 29.37 -6.20
N ASN A 215 -3.78 28.72 -5.76
CA ASN A 215 -4.11 28.49 -4.35
C ASN A 215 -4.38 27.02 -4.06
N CYS A 216 -4.30 26.15 -5.06
CA CYS A 216 -4.43 24.71 -4.93
C CYS A 216 -3.18 24.07 -5.51
N PHE A 217 -2.51 23.28 -4.70
CA PHE A 217 -1.25 22.63 -5.02
C PHE A 217 -1.44 21.13 -4.94
N LEU A 218 -1.43 20.46 -6.10
CA LEU A 218 -1.66 19.03 -6.27
C LEU A 218 -0.33 18.30 -6.20
N LYS A 219 -0.28 17.22 -5.43
CA LYS A 219 0.99 16.57 -5.03
C LYS A 219 1.01 15.09 -5.34
N SER A 220 2.17 14.61 -5.76
CA SER A 220 2.43 13.18 -5.97
C SER A 220 2.58 12.39 -4.67
N SER A 221 2.87 13.09 -3.56
CA SER A 221 3.07 12.52 -2.23
C SER A 221 2.62 13.53 -1.17
N ALA A 222 2.53 13.12 0.11
CA ALA A 222 2.21 14.04 1.19
C ALA A 222 3.38 15.00 1.52
N GLY A 223 4.59 14.76 1.00
CA GLY A 223 5.74 15.62 1.22
C GLY A 223 6.09 15.81 2.69
N ARG A 224 6.66 16.97 3.03
CA ARG A 224 6.96 17.39 4.40
C ARG A 224 5.76 18.13 4.98
N ALA A 225 5.36 17.78 6.20
CA ALA A 225 4.30 18.47 6.91
C ALA A 225 4.83 19.73 7.62
N ASP A 226 4.07 20.82 7.55
CA ASP A 226 4.37 22.10 8.18
C ASP A 226 3.09 22.78 8.66
N GLY A 227 3.13 23.49 9.78
CA GLY A 227 1.95 24.17 10.33
C GLY A 227 1.71 25.55 9.71
N ASN A 228 0.50 25.77 9.20
CA ASN A 228 0.09 27.02 8.55
C ASN A 228 -1.44 27.20 8.65
N SER A 229 -1.91 28.16 9.43
CA SER A 229 -3.34 28.39 9.73
C SER A 229 -4.23 28.59 8.50
N VAL A 230 -3.70 29.06 7.37
CA VAL A 230 -4.48 29.23 6.14
C VAL A 230 -4.43 28.02 5.21
N ALA A 231 -3.64 26.99 5.54
CA ALA A 231 -3.55 25.78 4.76
C ALA A 231 -4.67 24.79 5.12
N PHE A 232 -5.30 24.24 4.08
CA PHE A 232 -6.22 23.12 4.16
C PHE A 232 -5.66 22.02 3.28
N SER A 233 -5.21 20.92 3.88
CA SER A 233 -4.58 19.82 3.15
C SER A 233 -5.41 18.56 3.20
N GLY A 234 -5.32 17.77 2.14
CA GLY A 234 -5.90 16.44 2.08
C GLY A 234 -4.88 15.42 1.63
N ARG A 235 -4.87 14.25 2.27
CA ARG A 235 -4.11 13.07 1.82
C ARG A 235 -5.08 11.98 1.41
N PHE A 236 -4.94 11.52 0.17
CA PHE A 236 -5.72 10.42 -0.36
C PHE A 236 -5.12 9.09 0.09
N LEU A 237 -5.99 8.21 0.56
CA LEU A 237 -5.66 6.90 1.09
C LEU A 237 -6.39 5.84 0.28
N SER A 238 -5.70 4.77 -0.06
CA SER A 238 -6.31 3.55 -0.57
C SER A 238 -7.03 2.77 0.54
N GLY A 239 -7.89 1.83 0.16
CA GLY A 239 -8.54 0.92 1.11
C GLY A 239 -7.56 -0.02 1.82
N ALA A 240 -6.33 -0.09 1.30
CA ALA A 240 -5.21 -0.82 1.85
C ALA A 240 -4.47 -0.10 2.99
N GLU A 241 -4.58 1.23 3.03
CA GLU A 241 -3.91 2.03 4.03
C GLU A 241 -4.72 2.11 5.31
N GLY A 242 -4.02 2.04 6.44
CA GLY A 242 -4.58 2.25 7.76
C GLY A 242 -5.08 3.68 7.97
N ASP A 243 -5.74 3.88 9.10
CA ASP A 243 -6.17 5.21 9.53
C ASP A 243 -4.93 6.09 9.77
N PRO A 244 -4.94 7.35 9.31
CA PRO A 244 -3.82 8.25 9.54
C PRO A 244 -3.67 8.51 11.05
N SER A 245 -2.44 8.43 11.55
CA SER A 245 -2.13 8.77 12.94
C SER A 245 -2.30 10.28 13.19
N GLU A 246 -2.65 10.65 14.42
CA GLU A 246 -2.63 12.05 14.85
C GLU A 246 -1.21 12.61 14.76
N LEU A 247 -1.06 13.77 14.11
CA LEU A 247 0.23 14.43 13.93
C LEU A 247 0.38 15.57 14.95
N THR A 248 1.41 15.49 15.79
CA THR A 248 1.84 16.61 16.65
C THR A 248 3.13 17.20 16.08
N LEU A 249 3.11 18.49 15.72
CA LEU A 249 4.27 19.17 15.14
C LEU A 249 4.51 20.51 15.84
N GLY A 250 5.78 20.81 16.14
CA GLY A 250 6.19 22.16 16.52
C GLY A 250 5.89 23.12 15.37
N THR A 251 5.15 24.20 15.62
CA THR A 251 4.66 25.08 14.56
C THR A 251 5.09 26.52 14.82
N ILE A 252 5.75 27.11 13.82
CA ILE A 252 5.88 28.56 13.69
C ILE A 252 5.04 28.95 12.48
N ASP A 253 3.85 29.48 12.72
CA ASP A 253 2.89 29.79 11.66
C ASP A 253 3.40 30.98 10.80
N PRO A 254 3.58 30.79 9.48
CA PRO A 254 4.14 31.82 8.61
C PRO A 254 3.24 33.06 8.42
N GLN A 255 1.94 32.99 8.74
CA GLN A 255 1.02 34.12 8.67
C GLN A 255 0.95 34.94 9.96
N THR A 256 1.20 34.32 11.11
CA THR A 256 0.92 34.96 12.42
C THR A 256 2.14 35.09 13.33
N ALA A 257 3.17 34.26 13.14
CA ALA A 257 4.33 34.17 14.04
C ALA A 257 5.65 34.66 13.42
N LEU A 258 5.62 35.23 12.21
CA LEU A 258 6.79 35.85 11.59
C LEU A 258 6.66 37.37 11.66
N HIS A 259 7.72 38.01 12.13
CA HIS A 259 7.79 39.47 12.29
C HIS A 259 8.96 40.02 11.47
N ASP A 260 8.70 41.04 10.67
CA ASP A 260 9.74 41.78 9.96
C ASP A 260 10.45 42.76 10.89
N ASP A 261 11.74 43.00 10.62
CA ASP A 261 12.59 44.00 11.28
C ASP A 261 12.74 43.82 12.81
N ILE A 262 12.56 42.59 13.30
CA ILE A 262 12.80 42.20 14.70
C ILE A 262 13.98 41.22 14.76
N ASP A 263 14.90 41.49 15.68
CA ASP A 263 16.04 40.64 16.01
C ASP A 263 15.90 40.15 17.46
N LEU A 264 15.72 38.83 17.62
CA LEU A 264 15.64 38.18 18.93
C LEU A 264 17.06 37.88 19.40
N ARG A 265 17.63 38.77 20.21
CA ARG A 265 19.03 38.67 20.65
C ARG A 265 19.23 37.70 21.81
N GLY A 266 20.27 36.88 21.69
CA GLY A 266 20.72 35.96 22.74
C GLY A 266 19.90 34.67 22.80
N GLY A 267 20.34 33.72 23.63
CA GLY A 267 19.73 32.39 23.69
C GLY A 267 20.06 31.50 22.48
N ASP A 268 21.07 31.87 21.68
CA ASP A 268 21.47 31.14 20.48
C ASP A 268 21.93 29.72 20.85
N LEU A 269 21.34 28.71 20.20
CA LEU A 269 21.75 27.30 20.36
C LEU A 269 23.17 27.05 19.82
N SER A 270 23.64 27.91 18.93
CA SER A 270 24.95 27.83 18.28
C SER A 270 25.54 29.22 18.08
N ARG A 271 26.87 29.33 18.13
CA ARG A 271 27.60 30.56 17.78
C ARG A 271 27.86 30.71 16.28
N ARG A 272 27.50 29.68 15.50
CA ARG A 272 27.68 29.64 14.06
C ARG A 272 26.29 29.59 13.41
N PRO A 273 26.12 30.28 12.26
CA PRO A 273 24.91 30.18 11.48
C PRO A 273 24.64 28.73 11.03
N GLU A 274 23.37 28.38 10.94
CA GLU A 274 22.87 27.13 10.37
C GLU A 274 23.26 27.05 8.89
N ARG A 275 24.09 26.05 8.56
CA ARG A 275 24.78 26.00 7.26
C ARG A 275 23.82 25.72 6.11
N SER A 276 22.78 24.93 6.39
CA SER A 276 21.81 24.48 5.41
C SER A 276 20.72 25.52 5.12
N ALA A 277 20.52 26.48 6.02
CA ALA A 277 19.44 27.44 5.93
C ALA A 277 19.86 28.73 5.20
N LYS A 278 19.30 28.95 4.01
CA LYS A 278 19.64 30.09 3.15
C LYS A 278 18.49 31.08 2.97
N THR A 279 17.28 30.66 3.35
CA THR A 279 16.06 31.44 3.21
C THR A 279 15.35 31.57 4.56
N PRO A 280 14.42 32.53 4.73
CA PRO A 280 13.61 32.61 5.94
C PRO A 280 12.85 31.30 6.22
N LEU A 281 12.40 30.63 5.15
CA LEU A 281 11.71 29.35 5.25
C LEU A 281 12.65 28.27 5.80
N ASP A 282 13.86 28.15 5.28
CA ASP A 282 14.81 27.13 5.75
C ASP A 282 15.16 27.35 7.23
N CYS A 283 15.32 28.60 7.66
CA CYS A 283 15.60 28.93 9.05
C CYS A 283 14.45 28.55 9.99
N ARG A 284 13.22 28.82 9.55
CA ARG A 284 12.01 28.40 10.27
C ARG A 284 11.94 26.88 10.40
N LEU A 285 12.14 26.17 9.30
CA LEU A 285 12.09 24.71 9.26
C LEU A 285 13.22 24.07 10.10
N ALA A 286 14.43 24.64 10.06
CA ALA A 286 15.55 24.22 10.89
C ALA A 286 15.24 24.38 12.38
N CYS A 287 14.60 25.48 12.76
CA CYS A 287 14.15 25.68 14.15
C CYS A 287 13.06 24.68 14.54
N ILE A 288 12.06 24.42 13.68
CA ILE A 288 11.01 23.42 13.95
C ILE A 288 11.59 22.01 14.15
N ASP A 289 12.64 21.66 13.41
CA ASP A 289 13.30 20.35 13.51
C ASP A 289 14.20 20.22 14.75
N GLU A 290 14.62 21.33 15.34
CA GLU A 290 15.44 21.37 16.55
C GLU A 290 14.55 21.48 17.80
N LYS A 291 14.49 20.41 18.59
CA LYS A 291 13.63 20.30 19.78
C LYS A 291 13.89 21.38 20.83
N GLN A 292 15.10 21.93 20.88
CA GLN A 292 15.46 23.01 21.81
C GLN A 292 15.18 24.41 21.26
N CYS A 293 14.82 24.53 19.99
CA CYS A 293 14.61 25.83 19.36
C CYS A 293 13.25 26.42 19.73
N MET A 294 13.28 27.62 20.28
CA MET A 294 12.08 28.36 20.70
C MET A 294 11.73 29.47 19.70
N ALA A 295 12.73 29.99 18.98
CA ALA A 295 12.58 31.04 17.99
C ALA A 295 13.83 31.09 17.08
N PHE A 296 13.72 31.76 15.93
CA PHE A 296 14.84 32.00 15.02
C PHE A 296 14.82 33.45 14.52
N THR A 297 15.98 33.94 14.08
CA THR A 297 16.12 35.23 13.40
C THR A 297 16.81 35.01 12.07
N TYR A 298 16.24 35.49 10.95
CA TYR A 298 16.87 35.42 9.63
C TYR A 298 17.37 36.79 9.17
N ILE A 299 18.66 36.88 8.85
CA ILE A 299 19.33 38.10 8.40
C ILE A 299 19.31 38.15 6.87
N LYS A 300 18.33 38.88 6.30
CA LYS A 300 18.13 39.02 4.83
C LYS A 300 19.42 39.34 4.05
N PRO A 301 20.26 40.32 4.44
CA PRO A 301 21.48 40.66 3.69
C PRO A 301 22.54 39.55 3.69
N LYS A 302 22.60 38.75 4.77
CA LYS A 302 23.62 37.71 4.94
C LYS A 302 23.16 36.32 4.50
N LYS A 303 21.85 36.14 4.33
CA LYS A 303 21.21 34.85 4.01
C LYS A 303 21.55 33.78 5.03
N GLU A 304 21.44 34.15 6.30
CA GLU A 304 21.80 33.30 7.43
C GLU A 304 20.82 33.48 8.59
N CYS A 305 20.61 32.38 9.29
CA CYS A 305 20.31 32.23 10.71
C CYS A 305 21.40 31.26 11.21
#